data_AF-A0A522X6K3-F1
#
_entry.id   AF-A0A522X6K3-F1
#
_cell.length_a   1.000
_cell.length_b   1.000
_cell.length_c   1.000
_cell.angle_alpha   90.00
_cell.angle_beta   90.00
_cell.angle_gamma   90.00
#
_symmetry.space_group_name_H-M   'P 1'
#
loop_
_entity.id
_entity.type
_entity.pdbx_description
1 polymer ?
#
loop_
_entity_poly.entity_id
_entity_poly.type
_entity_poly.pdbx_seq_one_letter_code
_entity_poly.pdbx_strand_id
1 'polypeptide(L)'
;FTLLAVPFGEIFIRPLIDFTADFTVLALQLTGIPVFREGSHFAIPSGNWSVVEACSGLRYLIASFTLGCLYAYLIYRSRLRQLIFIALAIIVPIIANGLRAYMIVMIGHFSNMQLAVGVDHLIYGWVFFGLVMLALFWVGSRWREDSPVAAENKKAPMPAAVPATAAPPLKAAGFAAAALALAWASPAYLHHLERQAFNPAPVILSLPQTIGPWTASPPVAGLKPIFPGAAATAMREYRNGDQVVGVYIAFFRNQHQGAKAVTSLNILADEKIGEWIMTGESTRNLGGAKEPGSVRQNRLLWGNRQLLAWQWYWIGDTQTANPYRAKWLQAKQHLMGEGDDSADMVVFAPYDARPDEIAAAMENFIARASPAIRQSLEQAR
;
A
#
# COMPACT_ATOMS: atom_id res chain seq x y z
N PHE A 1 -4.31 8.43 20.63
CA PHE A 1 -3.19 8.94 19.81
C PHE A 1 -2.17 7.83 19.53
N THR A 2 -1.67 7.11 20.54
CA THR A 2 -0.77 5.94 20.38
C THR A 2 -1.34 4.78 19.56
N LEU A 3 -2.67 4.56 19.58
CA LEU A 3 -3.33 3.55 18.74
C LEU A 3 -3.19 3.82 17.22
N LEU A 4 -2.95 5.07 16.81
CA LEU A 4 -2.80 5.47 15.41
C LEU A 4 -1.34 5.42 14.92
N ALA A 5 -0.39 5.10 15.81
CA ALA A 5 1.05 4.97 15.47
C ALA A 5 1.43 3.55 15.00
N VAL A 6 0.53 2.58 15.15
CA VAL A 6 0.64 1.23 14.56
C VAL A 6 0.18 1.33 13.10
N PRO A 7 0.81 0.62 12.13
CA PRO A 7 0.40 0.63 10.72
C PRO A 7 -0.95 -0.11 10.50
N PHE A 8 -2.00 0.38 11.14
CA PHE A 8 -3.37 -0.16 11.07
C PHE A 8 -4.09 0.28 9.79
N GLY A 9 -3.60 1.31 9.10
CA GLY A 9 -4.25 1.88 7.91
C GLY A 9 -4.22 0.97 6.66
N GLU A 10 -3.20 0.10 6.53
CA GLU A 10 -3.01 -0.67 5.29
C GLU A 10 -4.14 -1.68 5.01
N ILE A 11 -4.83 -2.17 6.04
CA ILE A 11 -5.99 -3.08 5.88
C ILE A 11 -7.14 -2.40 5.13
N PHE A 12 -7.24 -1.07 5.23
CA PHE A 12 -8.27 -0.29 4.55
C PHE A 12 -7.88 0.08 3.12
N ILE A 13 -6.63 -0.13 2.69
CA ILE A 13 -6.18 0.25 1.34
C ILE A 13 -7.04 -0.45 0.29
N ARG A 14 -7.17 -1.78 0.36
CA ARG A 14 -7.92 -2.54 -0.66
C ARG A 14 -9.41 -2.18 -0.69
N PRO A 15 -10.14 -2.16 0.44
CA PRO A 15 -11.53 -1.67 0.46
C PRO A 15 -11.70 -0.24 -0.07
N LEU A 16 -10.77 0.66 0.24
CA LEU A 16 -10.83 2.06 -0.23
C LEU A 16 -10.54 2.17 -1.73
N ILE A 17 -9.63 1.36 -2.26
CA ILE A 17 -9.37 1.24 -3.70
C ILE A 17 -10.62 0.72 -4.40
N ASP A 18 -11.20 -0.37 -3.90
CA ASP A 18 -12.39 -1.00 -4.50
C ASP A 18 -13.57 -0.02 -4.49
N PHE A 19 -13.81 0.66 -3.36
CA PHE A 19 -14.82 1.72 -3.27
C PHE A 19 -14.56 2.87 -4.26
N THR A 20 -13.31 3.32 -4.37
CA THR A 20 -12.96 4.43 -5.28
C THR A 20 -13.17 4.02 -6.73
N ALA A 21 -12.85 2.77 -7.09
CA ALA A 21 -13.13 2.20 -8.41
C ALA A 21 -14.63 2.06 -8.66
N ASP A 22 -15.39 1.52 -7.70
CA ASP A 22 -16.86 1.43 -7.75
C ASP A 22 -17.50 2.79 -8.01
N PHE A 23 -17.12 3.78 -7.20
CA PHE A 23 -17.62 5.14 -7.29
C PHE A 23 -17.30 5.77 -8.64
N THR A 24 -16.05 5.64 -9.10
CA THR A 24 -15.59 6.22 -10.36
C THR A 24 -16.34 5.62 -11.54
N VAL A 25 -16.47 4.29 -11.57
CA VAL A 25 -17.18 3.58 -12.64
C VAL A 25 -18.66 3.93 -12.65
N LEU A 26 -19.31 3.98 -11.48
CA LEU A 26 -20.70 4.42 -11.38
C LEU A 26 -20.86 5.86 -11.89
N ALA A 27 -19.98 6.77 -11.49
CA ALA A 27 -20.02 8.17 -11.92
C ALA A 27 -19.82 8.32 -13.44
N LEU A 28 -18.93 7.52 -14.05
CA LEU A 28 -18.72 7.48 -15.50
C LEU A 28 -19.95 6.96 -16.24
N GLN A 29 -20.58 5.89 -15.74
CA GLN A 29 -21.82 5.36 -16.31
C GLN A 29 -22.96 6.38 -16.23
N LEU A 30 -23.08 7.08 -15.09
CA LEU A 30 -24.07 8.14 -14.90
C LEU A 30 -23.85 9.33 -15.84
N THR A 31 -22.61 9.59 -16.27
CA THR A 31 -22.29 10.62 -17.27
C THR A 31 -22.27 10.12 -18.71
N GLY A 32 -22.66 8.86 -18.95
CA GLY A 32 -22.83 8.28 -20.27
C GLY A 32 -21.55 7.78 -20.93
N ILE A 33 -20.45 7.67 -20.18
CA ILE A 33 -19.19 7.13 -20.69
C ILE A 33 -19.21 5.61 -20.56
N PRO A 34 -19.10 4.86 -21.66
CA PRO A 34 -19.01 3.40 -21.60
C PRO A 34 -17.70 3.02 -20.90
N VAL A 35 -17.80 2.13 -19.93
CA VAL A 35 -16.67 1.72 -19.09
C VAL A 35 -16.70 0.21 -18.88
N PHE A 36 -15.57 -0.42 -19.13
CA PHE A 36 -15.34 -1.83 -18.81
C PHE A 36 -14.44 -1.91 -17.57
N ARG A 37 -14.76 -2.78 -16.61
CA ARG A 37 -14.03 -2.86 -15.35
C ARG A 37 -13.67 -4.31 -14.98
N GLU A 38 -12.43 -4.49 -14.57
CA GLU A 38 -11.91 -5.70 -13.94
C GLU A 38 -11.15 -5.33 -12.65
N GLY A 39 -11.72 -5.66 -11.49
CA GLY A 39 -11.10 -5.32 -10.20
C GLY A 39 -10.93 -3.80 -10.00
N SER A 40 -9.70 -3.36 -9.75
CA SER A 40 -9.33 -1.93 -9.60
C SER A 40 -9.02 -1.23 -10.94
N HIS A 41 -9.05 -1.97 -12.05
CA HIS A 41 -8.71 -1.50 -13.39
C HIS A 41 -9.99 -1.28 -14.20
N PHE A 42 -10.01 -0.22 -15.01
CA PHE A 42 -11.12 0.06 -15.90
C PHE A 42 -10.67 0.79 -17.16
N ALA A 43 -11.35 0.52 -18.26
CA ALA A 43 -11.08 1.09 -19.58
C ALA A 43 -12.27 1.92 -20.05
N ILE A 44 -11.97 3.11 -20.56
CA ILE A 44 -12.90 4.01 -21.25
C ILE A 44 -12.38 4.27 -22.68
N PRO A 45 -13.19 4.79 -23.62
CA PRO A 45 -12.76 4.97 -25.01
C PRO A 45 -11.48 5.80 -25.19
N SER A 46 -11.21 6.71 -24.26
CA SER A 46 -10.02 7.58 -24.29
C SER A 46 -8.77 6.98 -23.63
N GLY A 47 -8.86 5.82 -22.97
CA GLY A 47 -7.71 5.16 -22.35
C GLY A 47 -8.02 4.25 -21.15
N ASN A 48 -6.96 3.61 -20.67
CA ASN A 48 -7.00 2.68 -19.54
C ASN A 48 -6.60 3.37 -18.23
N TRP A 49 -7.28 2.99 -17.14
CA TRP A 49 -7.10 3.56 -15.81
C TRP A 49 -7.03 2.46 -14.76
N SER A 50 -6.32 2.74 -13.67
CA SER A 50 -6.28 1.87 -12.50
C SER A 50 -6.22 2.69 -11.23
N VAL A 51 -6.99 2.28 -10.22
CA VAL A 51 -6.92 2.87 -8.88
C VAL A 51 -5.80 2.19 -8.10
N VAL A 52 -4.67 2.88 -8.00
CA VAL A 52 -3.50 2.42 -7.24
C VAL A 52 -3.54 2.89 -5.78
N GLU A 53 -2.64 2.36 -4.94
CA GLU A 53 -2.53 2.69 -3.52
C GLU A 53 -2.47 4.21 -3.23
N ALA A 54 -1.78 4.97 -4.08
CA ALA A 54 -1.70 6.43 -3.97
C ALA A 54 -3.05 7.15 -4.11
N CYS A 55 -4.03 6.50 -4.75
CA CYS A 55 -5.40 7.01 -4.96
C CYS A 55 -6.42 6.46 -3.96
N SER A 56 -6.01 5.60 -3.02
CA SER A 56 -6.89 5.03 -1.98
C SER A 56 -7.48 6.09 -1.03
N GLY A 57 -6.90 7.29 -0.95
CA GLY A 57 -7.37 8.35 -0.06
C GLY A 57 -7.07 8.11 1.42
N LEU A 58 -6.39 7.01 1.78
CA LEU A 58 -6.11 6.62 3.17
C LEU A 58 -5.40 7.73 3.96
N ARG A 59 -4.42 8.41 3.36
CA ARG A 59 -3.68 9.50 4.00
C ARG A 59 -4.61 10.64 4.45
N TYR A 60 -5.52 11.04 3.57
CA TYR A 60 -6.50 12.09 3.85
C TYR A 60 -7.55 11.62 4.85
N LEU A 61 -7.95 10.34 4.81
CA LEU A 61 -8.87 9.75 5.77
C LEU A 61 -8.31 9.72 7.20
N ILE A 62 -7.03 9.36 7.36
CA ILE A 62 -6.38 9.37 8.69
C ILE A 62 -6.27 10.81 9.20
N ALA A 63 -5.90 11.76 8.33
CA ALA A 63 -5.82 13.17 8.68
C ALA A 63 -7.18 13.74 9.08
N SER A 64 -8.24 13.48 8.30
CA SER A 64 -9.60 13.96 8.60
C SER A 64 -10.16 13.34 9.86
N PHE A 65 -9.95 12.04 10.08
CA PHE A 65 -10.40 11.36 11.29
C PHE A 65 -9.70 11.94 12.53
N THR A 66 -8.39 12.14 12.47
CA THR A 66 -7.61 12.71 13.58
C THR A 66 -8.06 14.13 13.90
N LEU A 67 -8.18 14.98 12.88
CA LEU A 67 -8.62 16.36 13.05
C LEU A 67 -10.09 16.45 13.44
N GLY A 68 -10.93 15.53 12.94
CA GLY A 68 -12.33 15.39 13.30
C GLY A 68 -12.53 15.01 14.77
N CYS A 69 -11.74 14.06 15.29
CA CYS A 69 -11.72 13.72 16.71
C CYS A 69 -11.33 14.93 17.56
N LEU A 70 -10.27 15.66 17.16
CA LEU A 70 -9.81 16.84 17.87
C LEU A 70 -10.88 17.94 17.87
N TYR A 71 -11.44 18.26 16.70
CA TYR A 71 -12.49 19.26 16.55
C TYR A 71 -13.72 18.89 17.37
N ALA A 72 -14.18 17.63 17.28
CA ALA A 72 -15.34 17.16 18.00
C ALA A 72 -15.17 17.31 19.52
N TYR A 73 -13.99 16.95 20.02
CA TYR A 73 -13.66 17.07 21.44
C TYR A 73 -13.64 18.53 21.93
N LEU A 74 -13.16 19.46 21.11
CA LEU A 74 -13.04 20.87 21.48
C LEU A 74 -14.37 21.64 21.35
N ILE A 75 -15.21 21.29 20.38
CA ILE A 75 -16.36 22.11 19.95
C ILE A 75 -17.70 21.58 20.48
N TYR A 76 -17.82 20.27 20.78
CA TYR A 76 -19.05 19.66 21.28
C TYR A 76 -18.85 19.07 22.67
N ARG A 77 -19.86 19.19 23.53
CA ARG A 77 -19.97 18.51 24.83
C ARG A 77 -20.78 17.22 24.74
N SER A 78 -21.84 17.22 23.92
CA SER A 78 -22.66 16.03 23.72
C SER A 78 -21.88 14.90 23.04
N ARG A 79 -21.79 13.73 23.68
CA ARG A 79 -21.15 12.53 23.13
C ARG A 79 -21.76 12.11 21.79
N LEU A 80 -23.07 12.28 21.63
CA LEU A 80 -23.74 11.96 20.38
C LEU A 80 -23.27 12.89 19.24
N ARG A 81 -23.17 14.20 19.48
CA ARG A 81 -22.66 15.15 18.47
C ARG A 81 -21.20 14.92 18.15
N GLN A 82 -20.39 14.57 19.16
CA GLN A 82 -19.01 14.16 18.95
C GLN A 82 -18.92 12.96 18.02
N LEU A 83 -19.69 11.89 18.29
CA LEU A 83 -19.69 10.67 17.48
C LEU A 83 -20.21 10.92 16.07
N ILE A 84 -21.29 11.71 15.91
CA ILE A 84 -21.80 12.09 14.58
C ILE A 84 -20.75 12.84 13.78
N PHE A 85 -20.08 13.82 14.39
CA PHE A 85 -19.06 14.60 13.69
C PHE A 85 -17.84 13.75 13.31
N ILE A 86 -17.41 12.85 14.20
CA ILE A 86 -16.34 11.89 13.90
C ILE A 86 -16.75 10.98 12.74
N ALA A 87 -17.99 10.47 12.73
CA ALA A 87 -18.50 9.66 11.63
C ALA A 87 -18.51 10.45 10.30
N LEU A 88 -18.93 11.71 10.32
CA LEU A 88 -18.87 12.59 9.13
C LEU A 88 -17.43 12.84 8.67
N ALA A 89 -16.48 12.99 9.61
CA ALA A 89 -15.06 13.14 9.31
C ALA A 89 -14.40 11.88 8.71
N ILE A 90 -15.10 10.74 8.71
CA ILE A 90 -14.73 9.51 8.02
C ILE A 90 -15.46 9.43 6.66
N ILE A 91 -16.79 9.57 6.68
CA ILE A 91 -17.64 9.34 5.51
C ILE A 91 -17.40 10.39 4.41
N VAL A 92 -17.35 11.68 4.78
CA VAL A 92 -17.24 12.77 3.80
C VAL A 92 -15.93 12.67 3.00
N PRO A 93 -14.75 12.46 3.62
CA PRO A 93 -13.50 12.30 2.89
C PRO A 93 -13.43 11.07 1.99
N ILE A 94 -14.09 9.96 2.36
CA ILE A 94 -14.18 8.76 1.52
C ILE A 94 -14.94 9.10 0.22
N ILE A 95 -16.12 9.71 0.33
CA ILE A 95 -16.91 10.13 -0.84
C ILE A 95 -16.15 11.17 -1.66
N ALA A 96 -15.54 12.14 -0.99
CA ALA A 96 -14.76 13.18 -1.65
C ALA A 96 -13.57 12.60 -2.42
N ASN A 97 -12.90 11.56 -1.91
CA ASN A 97 -11.84 10.87 -2.65
C ASN A 97 -12.36 10.19 -3.93
N GLY A 98 -13.54 9.55 -3.86
CA GLY A 98 -14.22 9.01 -5.04
C GLY A 98 -14.50 10.09 -6.09
N LEU A 99 -15.04 11.23 -5.66
CA LEU A 99 -15.28 12.38 -6.56
C LEU A 99 -13.99 12.91 -7.18
N ARG A 100 -12.92 13.02 -6.39
CA ARG A 100 -11.60 13.43 -6.89
C ARG A 100 -11.07 12.47 -7.96
N ALA A 101 -11.16 11.16 -7.72
CA ALA A 101 -10.71 10.16 -8.69
C ALA A 101 -11.49 10.27 -10.01
N TYR A 102 -12.82 10.40 -9.92
CA TYR A 102 -13.69 10.66 -11.06
C TYR A 102 -13.30 11.94 -11.82
N MET A 103 -13.07 13.06 -11.13
CA MET A 103 -12.64 14.31 -11.78
C MET A 103 -11.34 14.16 -12.55
N ILE A 104 -10.36 13.43 -12.00
CA ILE A 104 -9.08 13.16 -12.69
C ILE A 104 -9.31 12.36 -13.97
N VAL A 105 -10.15 11.32 -13.93
CA VAL A 105 -10.50 10.52 -15.11
C VAL A 105 -11.19 11.38 -16.18
N MET A 106 -12.13 12.24 -15.77
CA MET A 106 -12.83 13.15 -16.70
C MET A 106 -11.88 14.16 -17.34
N ILE A 107 -10.96 14.74 -16.57
CA ILE A 107 -9.92 15.63 -17.11
C ILE A 107 -9.08 14.86 -18.13
N GLY A 108 -8.68 13.62 -17.83
CA GLY A 108 -7.96 12.78 -18.78
C GLY A 108 -8.77 12.44 -20.03
N HIS A 109 -10.07 12.18 -19.88
CA HIS A 109 -10.98 11.90 -20.99
C HIS A 109 -11.10 13.08 -21.96
N PHE A 110 -11.35 14.29 -21.45
CA PHE A 110 -11.50 15.48 -22.29
C PHE A 110 -10.18 16.05 -22.81
N SER A 111 -9.05 15.73 -22.16
CA SER A 111 -7.72 16.19 -22.59
C SER A 111 -6.97 15.20 -23.47
N ASN A 112 -7.60 14.11 -23.93
CA ASN A 112 -6.94 13.02 -24.65
C ASN A 112 -5.66 12.54 -23.92
N MET A 113 -5.76 12.36 -22.60
CA MET A 113 -4.67 11.92 -21.72
C MET A 113 -3.47 12.89 -21.59
N GLN A 114 -3.50 14.09 -22.20
CA GLN A 114 -2.36 15.01 -22.19
C GLN A 114 -2.12 15.69 -20.83
N LEU A 115 -3.18 15.93 -20.06
CA LEU A 115 -3.11 16.61 -18.75
C LEU A 115 -3.06 15.63 -17.56
N ALA A 116 -3.14 14.32 -17.81
CA ALA A 116 -3.22 13.29 -16.78
C ALA A 116 -1.85 12.77 -16.28
N VAL A 117 -0.75 13.19 -16.91
CA VAL A 117 0.60 12.69 -16.62
C VAL A 117 1.50 13.82 -16.11
N GLY A 118 1.99 13.71 -14.87
CA GLY A 118 3.22 14.41 -14.50
C GLY A 118 3.27 15.00 -13.09
N VAL A 119 2.46 16.01 -12.77
CA VAL A 119 2.82 16.89 -11.64
C VAL A 119 1.70 17.21 -10.64
N ASP A 120 0.41 17.23 -11.02
CA ASP A 120 -0.55 17.95 -10.15
C ASP A 120 -1.55 17.11 -9.35
N HIS A 121 -1.65 15.79 -9.51
CA HIS A 121 -2.68 15.04 -8.76
C HIS A 121 -2.47 15.09 -7.23
N LEU A 122 -1.22 15.18 -6.75
CA LEU A 122 -0.93 15.34 -5.32
C LEU A 122 -1.29 16.74 -4.80
N ILE A 123 -0.98 17.79 -5.58
CA ILE A 123 -1.28 19.20 -5.27
C ILE A 123 -2.80 19.42 -5.30
N TYR A 124 -3.48 18.97 -6.35
CA TYR A 124 -4.94 18.96 -6.42
C TYR A 124 -5.56 18.20 -5.26
N GLY A 125 -4.94 17.08 -4.83
CA GLY A 125 -5.37 16.33 -3.66
C GLY A 125 -5.33 17.14 -2.37
N TRP A 126 -4.24 17.90 -2.13
CA TRP A 126 -4.10 18.75 -0.96
C TRP A 126 -5.12 19.90 -0.95
N VAL A 127 -5.27 20.60 -2.07
CA VAL A 127 -6.21 21.73 -2.20
C VAL A 127 -7.65 21.24 -2.03
N PHE A 128 -8.01 20.16 -2.73
CA PHE A 128 -9.34 19.56 -2.64
C PHE A 128 -9.65 19.06 -1.22
N PHE A 129 -8.69 18.40 -0.57
CA PHE A 129 -8.83 18.00 0.84
C PHE A 129 -9.04 19.21 1.75
N GLY A 130 -8.25 20.27 1.61
CA GLY A 130 -8.39 21.49 2.39
C GLY A 130 -9.79 22.11 2.25
N LEU A 131 -10.33 22.14 1.03
CA LEU A 131 -11.68 22.64 0.75
C LEU A 131 -12.77 21.79 1.40
N VAL A 132 -12.65 20.46 1.31
CA VAL A 132 -13.59 19.52 1.94
C VAL A 132 -13.55 19.64 3.46
N MET A 133 -12.36 19.76 4.05
CA MET A 133 -12.21 19.94 5.50
C MET A 133 -12.73 21.29 5.98
N LEU A 134 -12.50 22.36 5.22
CA LEU A 134 -13.06 23.68 5.52
C LEU A 134 -14.58 23.63 5.52
N ALA A 135 -15.19 23.03 4.49
CA ALA A 135 -16.64 22.86 4.42
C ALA A 135 -17.16 22.03 5.60
N LEU A 136 -16.48 20.93 5.95
CA LEU A 136 -16.87 20.08 7.08
C LEU A 136 -16.82 20.84 8.41
N PHE A 137 -15.75 21.61 8.68
CA PHE A 137 -15.65 22.41 9.90
C PHE A 137 -16.60 23.60 9.91
N TRP A 138 -16.87 24.20 8.75
CA TRP A 138 -17.83 25.28 8.62
C TRP A 138 -19.24 24.80 8.96
N VAL A 139 -19.67 23.65 8.42
CA VAL A 139 -20.94 23.01 8.79
C VAL A 139 -20.94 22.62 10.26
N GLY A 140 -19.86 21.98 10.75
CA GLY A 140 -19.73 21.60 12.16
C GLY A 140 -19.82 22.79 13.13
N SER A 141 -19.31 23.95 12.72
CA SER A 141 -19.35 25.16 13.55
C SER A 141 -20.78 25.63 13.83
N ARG A 142 -21.75 25.28 12.98
CA ARG A 142 -23.18 25.62 13.18
C ARG A 142 -23.83 24.84 14.31
N TRP A 143 -23.23 23.74 14.74
CA TRP A 143 -23.71 22.91 15.86
C TRP A 143 -22.87 23.09 17.13
N ARG A 144 -21.99 24.10 17.15
CA ARG A 144 -21.12 24.41 18.29
C ARG A 144 -21.94 24.61 19.56
N GLU A 145 -21.49 23.99 20.64
CA GLU A 145 -22.10 24.11 21.96
C GLU A 145 -21.29 25.12 22.78
N ASP A 146 -21.52 26.41 22.53
CA ASP A 146 -20.90 27.49 23.30
C ASP A 146 -21.43 27.52 24.74
N SER A 147 -20.54 27.67 25.71
CA SER A 147 -20.91 27.72 27.13
C SER A 147 -21.59 29.06 27.46
N PRO A 148 -22.74 29.09 28.16
CA PRO A 148 -23.36 30.33 28.62
C PRO A 148 -22.47 31.14 29.59
N VAL A 149 -21.46 30.50 30.19
CA VAL A 149 -20.46 31.17 31.05
C VAL A 149 -19.64 32.23 30.31
N ALA A 150 -19.48 32.12 28.98
CA ALA A 150 -18.82 33.14 28.17
C ALA A 150 -19.77 34.31 27.80
N ALA A 151 -21.08 34.09 27.82
CA ALA A 151 -22.08 35.12 27.55
C ALA A 151 -22.41 35.96 28.81
N GLU A 152 -22.32 35.35 30.00
CA GLU A 152 -22.57 36.06 31.27
C GLU A 152 -21.42 37.00 31.66
N ASN A 153 -20.18 36.68 31.25
CA ASN A 153 -19.01 37.55 31.43
C ASN A 153 -18.98 38.80 30.52
N LYS A 154 -19.98 39.00 29.64
CA LYS A 154 -20.10 40.21 28.81
C LYS A 154 -20.91 41.34 29.47
N LYS A 155 -21.42 41.17 30.68
CA LYS A 155 -22.21 42.20 31.42
C LYS A 155 -21.63 42.65 32.76
N ALA A 156 -20.43 42.22 33.15
CA ALA A 156 -19.76 42.80 34.31
C ALA A 156 -18.98 44.08 33.90
N PRO A 157 -19.05 45.18 34.68
CA PRO A 157 -18.18 46.33 34.44
C PRO A 157 -16.72 45.88 34.54
N MET A 158 -15.89 46.29 33.58
CA MET A 158 -14.46 46.00 33.56
C MET A 158 -13.80 46.32 34.91
N PRO A 159 -13.21 45.34 35.63
CA PRO A 159 -12.12 45.64 36.53
C PRO A 159 -10.90 45.99 35.67
N ALA A 160 -10.15 46.99 36.10
CA ALA A 160 -8.97 47.50 35.43
C ALA A 160 -8.04 46.38 34.93
N ALA A 161 -7.48 46.58 33.73
CA ALA A 161 -6.55 45.66 33.10
C ALA A 161 -5.39 45.32 34.04
N VAL A 162 -5.38 44.10 34.55
CA VAL A 162 -4.17 43.47 35.06
C VAL A 162 -3.49 42.85 33.83
N PRO A 163 -2.20 43.11 33.58
CA PRO A 163 -1.49 42.44 32.50
C PRO A 163 -1.30 40.97 32.91
N ALA A 164 -2.24 40.12 32.52
CA ALA A 164 -2.06 38.68 32.63
C ALA A 164 -1.15 38.23 31.48
N THR A 165 0.16 38.34 31.68
CA THR A 165 1.11 37.41 31.06
C THR A 165 0.89 36.04 31.70
N ALA A 166 -0.24 35.40 31.37
CA ALA A 166 -0.51 34.03 31.75
C ALA A 166 0.43 33.14 30.95
N ALA A 167 1.61 32.85 31.52
CA ALA A 167 2.45 31.77 31.06
C ALA A 167 1.59 30.49 30.97
N PRO A 168 1.73 29.68 29.92
CA PRO A 168 0.99 28.43 29.81
C PRO A 168 1.25 27.61 31.09
N PRO A 169 0.24 26.93 31.66
CA PRO A 169 0.44 26.19 32.89
C PRO A 169 1.59 25.20 32.68
N LEU A 170 2.57 25.18 33.58
CA LEU A 170 3.78 24.33 33.51
C LEU A 170 3.47 22.86 33.18
N LYS A 171 2.26 22.38 33.52
CA LYS A 171 1.75 21.05 33.17
C LYS A 171 1.39 20.89 31.68
N ALA A 172 0.79 21.90 31.04
CA ALA A 172 0.53 21.91 29.60
C ALA A 172 1.82 22.08 28.79
N ALA A 173 2.76 22.91 29.28
CA ALA A 173 4.10 23.02 28.72
C ALA A 173 4.88 21.70 28.87
N GLY A 174 4.79 21.03 30.01
CA GLY A 174 5.38 19.71 30.24
C GLY A 174 4.78 18.61 29.37
N PHE A 175 3.45 18.62 29.14
CA PHE A 175 2.80 17.66 28.24
C PHE A 175 3.14 17.92 26.77
N ALA A 176 3.19 19.18 26.35
CA ALA A 176 3.63 19.56 25.01
C ALA A 176 5.11 19.20 24.79
N ALA A 177 5.97 19.44 25.78
CA ALA A 177 7.37 19.06 25.74
C ALA A 177 7.57 17.54 25.72
N ALA A 178 6.78 16.77 26.48
CA ALA A 178 6.82 15.31 26.45
C ALA A 178 6.27 14.75 25.12
N ALA A 179 5.21 15.33 24.57
CA ALA A 179 4.68 14.96 23.26
C ALA A 179 5.67 15.27 22.13
N LEU A 180 6.35 16.43 22.20
CA LEU A 180 7.44 16.77 21.29
C LEU A 180 8.62 15.82 21.48
N ALA A 181 9.06 15.57 22.72
CA ALA A 181 10.15 14.64 23.01
C ALA A 181 9.85 13.24 22.48
N LEU A 182 8.63 12.73 22.62
CA LEU A 182 8.21 11.46 22.03
C LEU A 182 8.14 11.52 20.49
N ALA A 183 7.67 12.62 19.93
CA ALA A 183 7.60 12.83 18.48
C ALA A 183 8.98 12.97 17.82
N TRP A 184 10.00 13.41 18.56
CA TRP A 184 11.40 13.53 18.10
C TRP A 184 12.27 12.33 18.50
N ALA A 185 11.98 11.67 19.62
CA ALA A 185 12.70 10.48 20.06
C ALA A 185 12.39 9.27 19.17
N SER A 186 11.17 9.14 18.65
CA SER A 186 10.82 8.00 17.80
C SER A 186 11.53 8.01 16.43
N PRO A 187 11.61 9.11 15.65
CA PRO A 187 12.38 9.12 14.41
C PRO A 187 13.88 9.03 14.67
N ALA A 188 14.37 9.64 15.76
CA ALA A 188 15.77 9.53 16.13
C ALA A 188 16.18 8.10 16.50
N TYR A 189 15.32 7.38 17.24
CA TYR A 189 15.54 5.98 17.59
C TYR A 189 15.41 5.05 16.38
N LEU A 190 14.42 5.26 15.52
CA LEU A 190 14.29 4.51 14.26
C LEU A 190 15.50 4.74 13.36
N HIS A 191 15.96 5.98 13.20
CA HIS A 191 17.16 6.27 12.42
C HIS A 191 18.44 5.70 13.06
N HIS A 192 18.49 5.57 14.38
CA HIS A 192 19.57 4.85 15.06
C HIS A 192 19.53 3.34 14.76
N LEU A 193 18.34 2.72 14.80
CA LEU A 193 18.13 1.32 14.42
C LEU A 193 18.49 1.10 12.94
N GLU A 194 18.06 1.98 12.03
CA GLU A 194 18.41 1.94 10.61
C GLU A 194 19.93 1.96 10.40
N ARG A 195 20.65 2.82 11.13
CA ARG A 195 22.12 2.87 11.06
C ARG A 195 22.79 1.61 11.59
N GLN A 196 22.24 0.99 12.64
CA GLN A 196 22.77 -0.27 13.18
C GLN A 196 22.47 -1.46 12.24
N ALA A 197 21.29 -1.45 11.64
CA ALA A 197 20.81 -2.44 10.69
C ALA A 197 21.43 -2.29 9.29
N PHE A 198 22.07 -1.16 8.99
CA PHE A 198 22.58 -0.85 7.67
C PHE A 198 23.67 -1.84 7.26
N ASN A 199 23.44 -2.55 6.17
CA ASN A 199 24.37 -3.52 5.62
C ASN A 199 24.88 -3.05 4.25
N PRO A 200 26.17 -2.66 4.10
CA PRO A 200 26.73 -2.24 2.83
C PRO A 200 27.15 -3.42 1.92
N ALA A 201 27.07 -4.67 2.39
CA ALA A 201 27.57 -5.81 1.64
C ALA A 201 26.80 -6.01 0.33
N PRO A 202 27.49 -6.31 -0.79
CA PRO A 202 26.84 -6.57 -2.06
C PRO A 202 25.96 -7.81 -1.96
N VAL A 203 24.77 -7.73 -2.55
CA VAL A 203 23.82 -8.84 -2.60
C VAL A 203 24.09 -9.63 -3.87
N ILE A 204 24.46 -10.92 -3.72
CA ILE A 204 24.69 -11.83 -4.84
C ILE A 204 23.66 -12.94 -4.77
N LEU A 205 22.82 -13.03 -5.80
CA LEU A 205 21.85 -14.11 -5.95
C LEU A 205 22.37 -15.11 -6.97
N SER A 206 22.31 -16.39 -6.64
CA SER A 206 22.71 -17.47 -7.54
C SER A 206 21.57 -18.49 -7.70
N LEU A 207 21.22 -18.75 -8.96
CA LEU A 207 20.24 -19.78 -9.32
C LEU A 207 21.00 -20.93 -9.99
N PRO A 208 20.87 -22.18 -9.51
CA PRO A 208 21.63 -23.31 -10.03
C PRO A 208 21.24 -23.61 -11.48
N GLN A 209 22.16 -24.21 -12.25
CA GLN A 209 21.88 -24.61 -13.64
C GLN A 209 20.90 -25.79 -13.72
N THR A 210 20.85 -26.63 -12.68
CA THR A 210 20.03 -27.84 -12.62
C THR A 210 19.35 -27.99 -11.27
N ILE A 211 18.07 -28.36 -11.26
CA ILE A 211 17.27 -28.63 -10.06
C ILE A 211 16.54 -29.96 -10.25
N GLY A 212 17.15 -31.06 -9.81
CA GLY A 212 16.61 -32.40 -10.10
C GLY A 212 16.50 -32.64 -11.63
N PRO A 213 15.31 -32.96 -12.18
CA PRO A 213 15.12 -33.16 -13.62
C PRO A 213 15.05 -31.84 -14.42
N TRP A 214 15.03 -30.70 -13.75
CA TRP A 214 14.88 -29.40 -14.38
C TRP A 214 16.24 -28.83 -14.77
N THR A 215 16.38 -28.40 -16.02
CA THR A 215 17.61 -27.79 -16.55
C THR A 215 17.35 -26.37 -17.01
N ALA A 216 18.28 -25.46 -16.79
CA ALA A 216 18.16 -24.08 -17.24
C ALA A 216 17.89 -24.01 -18.75
N SER A 217 16.90 -23.20 -19.14
CA SER A 217 16.53 -22.96 -20.53
C SER A 217 16.57 -21.47 -20.86
N PRO A 218 16.71 -21.10 -22.15
CA PRO A 218 16.48 -19.73 -22.59
C PRO A 218 15.08 -19.25 -22.19
N PRO A 219 14.88 -17.92 -21.99
CA PRO A 219 13.57 -17.38 -21.62
C PRO A 219 12.51 -17.63 -22.71
N VAL A 220 11.37 -18.20 -22.34
CA VAL A 220 10.24 -18.53 -23.24
C VAL A 220 8.98 -17.77 -22.86
N ALA A 221 8.78 -17.50 -21.56
CA ALA A 221 7.61 -16.82 -21.05
C ALA A 221 7.61 -15.32 -21.40
N GLY A 222 8.78 -14.68 -21.40
CA GLY A 222 8.89 -13.24 -21.68
C GLY A 222 8.30 -12.35 -20.58
N LEU A 223 8.03 -12.89 -19.39
CA LEU A 223 7.64 -12.10 -18.22
C LEU A 223 8.81 -11.22 -17.78
N LYS A 224 8.56 -9.94 -17.49
CA LYS A 224 9.57 -9.00 -16.98
C LYS A 224 9.04 -8.28 -15.74
N PRO A 225 9.21 -8.86 -14.55
CA PRO A 225 8.79 -8.21 -13.31
C PRO A 225 9.57 -6.91 -13.08
N ILE A 226 8.90 -5.86 -12.60
CA ILE A 226 9.51 -4.55 -12.29
C ILE A 226 9.41 -4.30 -10.79
N PHE A 227 10.54 -4.47 -10.09
CA PHE A 227 10.63 -4.44 -8.63
C PHE A 227 11.61 -3.32 -8.25
N PRO A 228 11.16 -2.06 -8.24
CA PRO A 228 12.05 -0.91 -8.06
C PRO A 228 12.74 -0.96 -6.69
N GLY A 229 14.03 -0.65 -6.69
CA GLY A 229 14.84 -0.59 -5.47
C GLY A 229 15.20 -1.96 -4.88
N ALA A 230 15.03 -3.06 -5.61
CA ALA A 230 15.66 -4.33 -5.26
C ALA A 230 17.19 -4.17 -5.32
N ALA A 231 17.88 -4.62 -4.27
CA ALA A 231 19.34 -4.60 -4.18
C ALA A 231 19.99 -5.58 -5.17
N ALA A 232 19.33 -6.71 -5.41
CA ALA A 232 19.67 -7.64 -6.48
C ALA A 232 18.41 -8.32 -7.02
N THR A 233 18.45 -8.71 -8.29
CA THR A 233 17.43 -9.56 -8.89
C THR A 233 18.10 -10.74 -9.58
N ALA A 234 17.43 -11.89 -9.54
CA ALA A 234 17.85 -13.08 -10.28
C ALA A 234 16.64 -13.70 -10.96
N MET A 235 16.79 -14.03 -12.24
CA MET A 235 15.73 -14.66 -13.02
C MET A 235 16.31 -15.83 -13.81
N ARG A 236 15.61 -16.97 -13.80
CA ARG A 236 15.97 -18.13 -14.61
C ARG A 236 14.74 -18.95 -14.95
N GLU A 237 14.66 -19.41 -16.19
CA GLU A 237 13.68 -20.41 -16.62
C GLU A 237 14.33 -21.79 -16.68
N TYR A 238 13.55 -22.79 -16.29
CA TYR A 238 13.94 -24.20 -16.27
C TYR A 238 12.96 -25.02 -17.09
N ARG A 239 13.48 -26.04 -17.77
CA ARG A 239 12.71 -26.96 -18.59
C ARG A 239 12.84 -28.39 -18.06
N ASN A 240 11.73 -29.12 -18.11
CA ASN A 240 11.67 -30.57 -17.91
C ASN A 240 10.64 -31.15 -18.90
N GLY A 241 11.12 -31.78 -19.97
CA GLY A 241 10.26 -32.16 -21.10
C GLY A 241 9.63 -30.92 -21.75
N ASP A 242 8.30 -30.92 -21.87
CA ASP A 242 7.52 -29.80 -22.43
C ASP A 242 7.14 -28.74 -21.38
N GLN A 243 7.41 -28.99 -20.10
CA GLN A 243 7.08 -28.06 -19.03
C GLN A 243 8.20 -27.03 -18.85
N VAL A 244 7.82 -25.76 -18.70
CA VAL A 244 8.73 -24.66 -18.40
C VAL A 244 8.29 -23.97 -17.12
N VAL A 245 9.21 -23.79 -16.19
CA VAL A 245 8.98 -23.07 -14.93
C VAL A 245 10.07 -22.03 -14.75
N GLY A 246 9.67 -20.78 -14.59
CA GLY A 246 10.53 -19.65 -14.30
C GLY A 246 10.55 -19.30 -12.82
N VAL A 247 11.71 -18.85 -12.35
CA VAL A 247 11.93 -18.29 -11.02
C VAL A 247 12.46 -16.89 -11.19
N TYR A 248 11.89 -15.96 -10.45
CA TYR A 248 12.36 -14.61 -10.27
C TYR A 248 12.45 -14.31 -8.77
N ILE A 249 13.60 -13.79 -8.35
CA ILE A 249 13.87 -13.39 -6.97
C ILE A 249 14.26 -11.91 -7.01
N ALA A 250 13.56 -11.08 -6.26
CA ALA A 250 13.99 -9.72 -5.95
C ALA A 250 14.37 -9.65 -4.47
N PHE A 251 15.64 -9.35 -4.19
CA PHE A 251 16.15 -9.21 -2.84
C PHE A 251 16.26 -7.73 -2.47
N PHE A 252 15.79 -7.37 -1.29
CA PHE A 252 15.75 -6.02 -0.76
C PHE A 252 16.56 -5.95 0.52
N ARG A 253 17.38 -4.92 0.61
CA ARG A 253 18.29 -4.61 1.72
C ARG A 253 18.33 -3.09 1.90
N ASN A 254 18.40 -2.62 3.14
CA ASN A 254 18.38 -1.18 3.47
C ASN A 254 17.18 -0.47 2.84
N GLN A 255 15.99 -1.03 3.05
CA GLN A 255 14.73 -0.61 2.48
C GLN A 255 14.39 0.83 2.87
N HIS A 256 14.07 1.65 1.87
CA HIS A 256 13.62 3.02 2.04
C HIS A 256 12.39 3.30 1.17
N GLN A 257 11.88 4.53 1.19
CA GLN A 257 10.77 4.90 0.30
C GLN A 257 11.20 4.71 -1.17
N GLY A 258 10.48 3.87 -1.90
CA GLY A 258 10.81 3.48 -3.28
C GLY A 258 11.61 2.18 -3.43
N ALA A 259 12.11 1.60 -2.32
CA ALA A 259 12.85 0.34 -2.28
C ALA A 259 12.29 -0.53 -1.16
N LYS A 260 11.13 -1.17 -1.39
CA LYS A 260 10.43 -1.98 -0.39
C LYS A 260 10.04 -3.34 -0.95
N ALA A 261 10.23 -4.41 -0.18
CA ALA A 261 9.84 -5.75 -0.59
C ALA A 261 8.31 -5.93 -0.63
N VAL A 262 7.59 -5.29 0.31
CA VAL A 262 6.13 -5.33 0.35
C VAL A 262 5.58 -3.96 -0.04
N THR A 263 5.24 -3.80 -1.32
CA THR A 263 4.69 -2.55 -1.88
C THR A 263 3.92 -2.84 -3.17
N SER A 264 2.95 -1.98 -3.49
CA SER A 264 2.25 -1.97 -4.78
C SER A 264 3.12 -1.52 -5.96
N LEU A 265 4.32 -0.97 -5.70
CA LEU A 265 5.28 -0.62 -6.76
C LEU A 265 5.93 -1.85 -7.41
N ASN A 266 5.92 -3.00 -6.72
CA ASN A 266 6.43 -4.25 -7.26
C ASN A 266 5.34 -4.86 -8.14
N ILE A 267 5.50 -4.71 -9.46
CA ILE A 267 4.52 -5.18 -10.44
C ILE A 267 5.10 -6.36 -11.22
N LEU A 268 4.30 -7.42 -11.38
CA LEU A 268 4.70 -8.60 -12.15
C LEU A 268 4.75 -8.32 -13.66
N ALA A 269 3.90 -7.42 -14.12
CA ALA A 269 3.79 -7.02 -15.50
C ALA A 269 3.39 -5.55 -15.61
N ASP A 270 4.01 -4.82 -16.54
CA ASP A 270 3.63 -3.44 -16.85
C ASP A 270 2.52 -3.43 -17.90
N GLU A 271 1.30 -3.16 -17.42
CA GLU A 271 0.09 -3.10 -18.25
C GLU A 271 0.12 -1.95 -19.28
N LYS A 272 0.99 -0.95 -19.12
CA LYS A 272 1.09 0.19 -20.06
C LYS A 272 1.82 -0.16 -21.34
N ILE A 273 2.61 -1.23 -21.34
CA ILE A 273 3.46 -1.63 -22.47
C ILE A 273 2.75 -2.65 -23.38
N GLY A 274 1.55 -3.14 -22.99
CA GLY A 274 0.74 -4.03 -23.82
C GLY A 274 1.26 -5.48 -23.91
N GLU A 275 2.10 -5.90 -22.96
CA GLU A 275 2.57 -7.29 -22.84
C GLU A 275 1.58 -8.11 -21.99
N TRP A 276 1.93 -8.38 -20.73
CA TRP A 276 1.16 -9.20 -19.82
C TRP A 276 0.14 -8.38 -19.02
N ILE A 277 -1.10 -8.86 -18.93
CA ILE A 277 -2.19 -8.25 -18.16
C ILE A 277 -2.63 -9.21 -17.07
N MET A 278 -2.79 -8.73 -15.84
CA MET A 278 -3.35 -9.54 -14.75
C MET A 278 -4.87 -9.68 -14.91
N THR A 279 -5.35 -10.93 -15.03
CA THR A 279 -6.78 -11.26 -15.21
C THR A 279 -7.42 -11.86 -13.95
N GLY A 280 -6.61 -12.20 -12.94
CA GLY A 280 -7.13 -12.66 -11.67
C GLY A 280 -6.06 -12.96 -10.63
N GLU A 281 -6.46 -12.86 -9.36
CA GLU A 281 -5.64 -13.12 -8.18
C GLU A 281 -6.41 -14.01 -7.21
N SER A 282 -5.76 -15.04 -6.66
CA SER A 282 -6.32 -15.94 -5.65
C SER A 282 -5.24 -16.42 -4.69
N THR A 283 -5.59 -16.96 -3.53
CA THR A 283 -4.62 -17.66 -2.66
C THR A 283 -4.70 -19.16 -2.90
N ARG A 284 -3.54 -19.81 -3.09
CA ARG A 284 -3.43 -21.27 -3.21
C ARG A 284 -2.64 -21.82 -2.03
N ASN A 285 -3.15 -22.88 -1.40
CA ASN A 285 -2.42 -23.62 -0.37
C ASN A 285 -1.59 -24.72 -1.03
N LEU A 286 -0.32 -24.79 -0.68
CA LEU A 286 0.60 -25.82 -1.15
C LEU A 286 0.59 -26.97 -0.15
N GLY A 287 -0.31 -27.94 -0.33
CA GLY A 287 -0.63 -28.99 0.64
C GLY A 287 0.53 -29.91 1.06
N GLY A 288 1.68 -29.86 0.38
CA GLY A 288 2.86 -30.69 0.67
C GLY A 288 4.08 -29.95 1.25
N ALA A 289 4.10 -28.62 1.26
CA ALA A 289 5.29 -27.84 1.66
C ALA A 289 5.07 -27.11 2.99
N LYS A 290 5.98 -27.29 3.97
CA LYS A 290 5.95 -26.49 5.22
C LYS A 290 6.18 -25.00 4.95
N GLU A 291 6.95 -24.67 3.92
CA GLU A 291 7.22 -23.29 3.48
C GLU A 291 7.27 -23.23 1.94
N PRO A 292 6.58 -22.27 1.30
CA PRO A 292 5.83 -21.17 1.91
C PRO A 292 4.44 -21.54 2.46
N GLY A 293 3.98 -22.79 2.26
CA GLY A 293 2.68 -23.31 2.71
C GLY A 293 1.47 -22.74 1.96
N SER A 294 1.53 -21.47 1.56
CA SER A 294 0.56 -20.81 0.68
C SER A 294 1.27 -19.83 -0.24
N VAL A 295 0.67 -19.56 -1.40
CA VAL A 295 1.16 -18.61 -2.41
C VAL A 295 0.02 -17.75 -2.93
N ARG A 296 0.35 -16.53 -3.35
CA ARG A 296 -0.58 -15.69 -4.10
C ARG A 296 -0.49 -16.05 -5.56
N GLN A 297 -1.57 -16.58 -6.10
CA GLN A 297 -1.66 -17.05 -7.47
C GLN A 297 -2.26 -15.95 -8.35
N ASN A 298 -1.47 -15.47 -9.29
CA ASN A 298 -1.82 -14.49 -10.29
C ASN A 298 -1.96 -15.18 -11.66
N ARG A 299 -3.02 -14.84 -12.39
CA ARG A 299 -3.23 -15.26 -13.78
C ARG A 299 -2.94 -14.08 -14.69
N LEU A 300 -2.01 -14.27 -15.63
CA LEU A 300 -1.64 -13.26 -16.60
C LEU A 300 -1.98 -13.72 -18.02
N LEU A 301 -2.33 -12.78 -18.87
CA LEU A 301 -2.68 -12.99 -20.28
C LEU A 301 -1.87 -12.06 -21.17
N TRP A 302 -1.29 -12.58 -22.24
CA TRP A 302 -0.68 -11.80 -23.32
C TRP A 302 -1.10 -12.39 -24.67
N GLY A 303 -2.02 -11.71 -25.37
CA GLY A 303 -2.66 -12.27 -26.57
C GLY A 303 -3.39 -13.57 -26.24
N ASN A 304 -2.93 -14.69 -26.81
CA ASN A 304 -3.46 -16.04 -26.53
C ASN A 304 -2.61 -16.83 -25.52
N ARG A 305 -1.51 -16.25 -25.01
CA ARG A 305 -0.60 -16.92 -24.08
C ARG A 305 -1.08 -16.67 -22.66
N GLN A 306 -1.18 -17.72 -21.85
CA GLN A 306 -1.54 -17.62 -20.44
C GLN A 306 -0.35 -17.95 -19.56
N LEU A 307 -0.20 -17.24 -18.46
CA LEU A 307 0.86 -17.44 -17.47
C LEU A 307 0.27 -17.54 -16.08
N LEU A 308 0.67 -18.55 -15.33
CA LEU A 308 0.36 -18.68 -13.92
C LEU A 308 1.59 -18.21 -13.15
N ALA A 309 1.44 -17.21 -12.28
CA ALA A 309 2.54 -16.70 -11.46
C ALA A 309 2.17 -16.79 -9.97
N TRP A 310 3.02 -17.45 -9.20
CA TRP A 310 2.92 -17.59 -7.76
C TRP A 310 3.89 -16.67 -7.07
N GLN A 311 3.39 -15.89 -6.11
CA GLN A 311 4.16 -14.90 -5.40
C GLN A 311 4.07 -15.09 -3.88
N TRP A 312 5.20 -14.94 -3.20
CA TRP A 312 5.28 -14.92 -1.75
C TRP A 312 6.55 -14.22 -1.26
N TYR A 313 6.55 -13.84 0.01
CA TYR A 313 7.64 -13.13 0.64
C TYR A 313 8.48 -14.05 1.52
N TRP A 314 9.78 -13.78 1.58
CA TRP A 314 10.71 -14.28 2.59
C TRP A 314 11.19 -13.09 3.42
N ILE A 315 10.84 -13.09 4.71
CA ILE A 315 11.13 -12.02 5.67
C ILE A 315 11.83 -12.66 6.87
N GLY A 316 13.13 -12.42 7.01
CA GLY A 316 13.96 -13.14 7.98
C GLY A 316 13.90 -14.63 7.73
N ASP A 317 13.53 -15.41 8.75
CA ASP A 317 13.47 -16.87 8.62
C ASP A 317 12.05 -17.39 8.30
N THR A 318 11.11 -16.48 7.96
CA THR A 318 9.71 -16.83 7.73
C THR A 318 9.27 -16.52 6.30
N GLN A 319 8.49 -17.44 5.72
CA GLN A 319 7.85 -17.23 4.41
C GLN A 319 6.35 -17.00 4.55
N THR A 320 5.78 -16.11 3.73
CA THR A 320 4.34 -15.87 3.71
C THR A 320 3.84 -15.27 2.40
N ALA A 321 2.68 -15.71 1.93
CA ALA A 321 1.98 -15.08 0.80
C ALA A 321 1.16 -13.84 1.21
N ASN A 322 0.89 -13.68 2.50
CA ASN A 322 0.04 -12.60 3.01
C ASN A 322 0.88 -11.32 3.19
N PRO A 323 0.56 -10.24 2.46
CA PRO A 323 1.34 -9.01 2.51
C PRO A 323 1.28 -8.34 3.88
N TYR A 324 0.16 -8.45 4.60
CA TYR A 324 0.01 -7.90 5.94
C TYR A 324 0.87 -8.65 6.96
N ARG A 325 0.93 -9.97 6.85
CA ARG A 325 1.83 -10.78 7.70
C ARG A 325 3.30 -10.46 7.40
N ALA A 326 3.65 -10.31 6.12
CA ALA A 326 4.98 -9.91 5.71
C ALA A 326 5.38 -8.54 6.31
N LYS A 327 4.47 -7.55 6.25
CA LYS A 327 4.68 -6.23 6.88
C LYS A 327 4.89 -6.31 8.39
N TRP A 328 4.08 -7.10 9.07
CA TRP A 328 4.23 -7.28 10.51
C TRP A 328 5.59 -7.93 10.86
N LEU A 329 6.03 -8.92 10.07
CA LEU A 329 7.35 -9.53 10.23
C LEU A 329 8.48 -8.52 9.99
N GLN A 330 8.38 -7.68 8.95
CA GLN A 330 9.35 -6.61 8.69
C GLN A 330 9.43 -5.62 9.86
N ALA A 331 8.27 -5.18 10.37
CA ALA A 331 8.22 -4.28 11.52
C ALA A 331 8.84 -4.92 12.77
N LYS A 332 8.59 -6.22 12.99
CA LYS A 332 9.20 -6.97 14.09
C LYS A 332 10.72 -7.03 13.97
N GLN A 333 11.28 -7.37 12.80
CA GLN A 333 12.73 -7.42 12.58
C GLN A 333 13.38 -6.05 12.81
N HIS A 334 12.75 -5.00 12.28
CA HIS A 334 13.23 -3.63 12.45
C HIS A 334 13.27 -3.21 13.92
N LEU A 335 12.22 -3.54 14.70
CA LEU A 335 12.16 -3.27 16.14
C LEU A 335 13.15 -4.11 16.96
N MET A 336 13.52 -5.30 16.47
CA MET A 336 14.50 -6.17 17.10
C MET A 336 15.95 -5.84 16.69
N GLY A 337 16.15 -4.92 15.75
CA GLY A 337 17.47 -4.56 15.23
C GLY A 337 18.10 -5.64 14.33
N GLU A 338 17.31 -6.57 13.78
CA GLU A 338 17.76 -7.74 13.01
C GLU A 338 18.03 -7.44 11.53
N GLY A 339 18.08 -6.17 11.13
CA GLY A 339 18.12 -5.78 9.72
C GLY A 339 16.73 -5.72 9.08
N ASP A 340 16.71 -5.48 7.77
CA ASP A 340 15.50 -5.45 6.95
C ASP A 340 15.62 -6.28 5.66
N ASP A 341 16.57 -7.21 5.63
CA ASP A 341 16.76 -8.12 4.50
C ASP A 341 15.49 -8.95 4.26
N SER A 342 15.02 -8.89 3.02
CA SER A 342 13.84 -9.64 2.60
C SER A 342 13.85 -9.90 1.11
N ALA A 343 13.10 -10.91 0.67
CA ALA A 343 12.95 -11.22 -0.74
C ALA A 343 11.47 -11.37 -1.12
N ASP A 344 11.16 -10.95 -2.33
CA ASP A 344 9.89 -11.21 -2.99
C ASP A 344 10.15 -12.22 -4.11
N MET A 345 9.53 -13.40 -3.97
CA MET A 345 9.73 -14.54 -4.85
C MET A 345 8.56 -14.68 -5.79
N VAL A 346 8.87 -14.91 -7.06
CA VAL A 346 7.89 -15.17 -8.11
C VAL A 346 8.29 -16.44 -8.83
N VAL A 347 7.39 -17.42 -8.87
CA VAL A 347 7.52 -18.62 -9.70
C VAL A 347 6.42 -18.61 -10.72
N PHE A 348 6.75 -18.73 -12.00
CA PHE A 348 5.77 -18.60 -13.07
C PHE A 348 5.91 -19.70 -14.11
N ALA A 349 4.81 -20.04 -14.79
CA ALA A 349 4.83 -21.02 -15.85
C ALA A 349 3.76 -20.71 -16.90
N PRO A 350 4.07 -20.86 -18.20
CA PRO A 350 3.07 -20.78 -19.25
C PRO A 350 2.14 -22.00 -19.18
N TYR A 351 0.87 -21.79 -19.50
CA TYR A 351 -0.11 -22.86 -19.61
C TYR A 351 -1.10 -22.60 -20.74
N ASP A 352 -1.67 -23.69 -21.24
CA ASP A 352 -2.75 -23.64 -22.22
C ASP A 352 -4.10 -23.68 -21.50
N ALA A 353 -4.84 -24.79 -21.58
CA ALA A 353 -6.21 -24.88 -21.06
C ALA A 353 -6.33 -25.42 -19.61
N ARG A 354 -5.25 -25.96 -19.02
CA ARG A 354 -5.30 -26.69 -17.73
C ARG A 354 -4.37 -26.08 -16.68
N PRO A 355 -4.82 -25.06 -15.92
CA PRO A 355 -3.99 -24.42 -14.89
C PRO A 355 -3.59 -25.38 -13.75
N ASP A 356 -4.39 -26.42 -13.48
CA ASP A 356 -4.09 -27.36 -12.39
C ASP A 356 -2.95 -28.33 -12.72
N GLU A 357 -2.77 -28.67 -13.99
CA GLU A 357 -1.67 -29.54 -14.43
C GLU A 357 -0.32 -28.82 -14.29
N ILE A 358 -0.25 -27.56 -14.73
CA ILE A 358 0.96 -26.75 -14.55
C ILE A 358 1.20 -26.43 -13.07
N ALA A 359 0.13 -26.24 -12.28
CA ALA A 359 0.26 -26.01 -10.84
C ALA A 359 0.94 -27.20 -10.14
N ALA A 360 0.58 -28.43 -10.48
CA ALA A 360 1.25 -29.61 -9.94
C ALA A 360 2.75 -29.66 -10.32
N ALA A 361 3.10 -29.23 -11.54
CA ALA A 361 4.50 -29.13 -11.97
C ALA A 361 5.27 -28.05 -11.18
N MET A 362 4.65 -26.87 -10.97
CA MET A 362 5.21 -25.77 -10.18
C MET A 362 5.39 -26.18 -8.71
N GLU A 363 4.42 -26.89 -8.11
CA GLU A 363 4.51 -27.45 -6.75
C GLU A 363 5.71 -28.40 -6.62
N ASN A 364 5.87 -29.32 -7.56
CA ASN A 364 6.99 -30.25 -7.61
C ASN A 364 8.34 -29.55 -7.82
N PHE A 365 8.36 -28.51 -8.67
CA PHE A 365 9.54 -27.68 -8.89
C PHE A 365 9.96 -26.96 -7.61
N ILE A 366 9.03 -26.26 -6.94
CA ILE A 366 9.30 -25.52 -5.71
C ILE A 366 9.82 -26.46 -4.62
N ALA A 367 9.20 -27.63 -4.43
CA ALA A 367 9.66 -28.59 -3.43
C ALA A 367 11.14 -29.00 -3.61
N ARG A 368 11.63 -29.03 -4.86
CA ARG A 368 13.04 -29.34 -5.18
C ARG A 368 13.95 -28.11 -5.19
N ALA A 369 13.42 -26.96 -5.59
CA ALA A 369 14.16 -25.70 -5.70
C ALA A 369 14.37 -25.01 -4.35
N SER A 370 13.43 -25.19 -3.40
CA SER A 370 13.42 -24.50 -2.11
C SER A 370 14.76 -24.55 -1.35
N PRO A 371 15.48 -25.69 -1.24
CA PRO A 371 16.77 -25.73 -0.57
C PRO A 371 17.83 -24.82 -1.23
N ALA A 372 17.92 -24.85 -2.56
CA ALA A 372 18.89 -24.05 -3.31
C ALA A 372 18.55 -22.55 -3.27
N ILE A 373 17.25 -22.21 -3.38
CA ILE A 373 16.78 -20.82 -3.25
C ILE A 373 17.08 -20.30 -1.84
N ARG A 374 16.77 -21.08 -0.79
CA ARG A 374 17.06 -20.70 0.59
C ARG A 374 18.55 -20.49 0.81
N GLN A 375 19.40 -21.38 0.31
CA GLN A 375 20.85 -21.21 0.41
C GLN A 375 21.32 -19.92 -0.28
N SER A 376 20.77 -19.58 -1.45
CA SER A 376 21.10 -18.31 -2.11
C SER A 376 20.62 -17.09 -1.33
N LEU A 377 19.47 -17.16 -0.66
CA LEU A 377 18.96 -16.06 0.16
C LEU A 377 19.79 -15.89 1.45
N GLU A 378 20.18 -17.00 2.07
CA GLU A 378 21.05 -17.01 3.26
C GLU A 378 22.47 -16.54 2.96
N GLN A 379 23.00 -16.82 1.76
CA GLN A 379 24.29 -16.29 1.31
C GLN A 379 24.23 -14.79 0.98
N ALA A 380 23.06 -14.31 0.57
CA ALA A 380 22.83 -12.91 0.24
C ALA A 380 22.65 -12.05 1.49
N ARG A 381 22.07 -12.61 2.56
CA ARG A 381 21.94 -12.04 3.91
C ARG A 381 23.33 -11.86 4.53
#